data_AF-A0A314Y2R7-F1
#
_entry.id   AF-A0A314Y2R7-F1
#
_cell.length_a   1.000
_cell.length_b   1.000
_cell.length_c   1.000
_cell.angle_alpha   90.00
_cell.angle_beta   90.00
_cell.angle_gamma   90.00
#
_symmetry.space_group_name_H-M   'P 1'
#
loop_
_entity.id
_entity.type
_entity.pdbx_description
1 polymer ?
#
loop_
_entity_poly.entity_id
_entity_poly.type
_entity_poly.pdbx_seq_one_letter_code
_entity_poly.pdbx_strand_id
1 'polypeptide(L)'
;MARSISYITGSQLLSLKRRPNIAIIDVRDDERSYDGHISGSLHYASGNFYDKISNLVQDVKGKDTLVFHCVLSQVRGPSCARKFANYLEEVKEDTGIKDILILERGFSGWESSGRPVCHCNSVPCKGETGSAWLEIPFNSVNNDEHQSQEEEEPVRSKSRLKMVCVACLLPLFLVPIVNFLPLLFYYIVGKIYRLLGWEYRKPEIAPPACPYKPVAKQDSKVNEKAEPAQPDSVPEFVGAVGLKQE
;
A
#
# COMPACT_ATOMS: atom_id res chain seq x y z
N MET A 1 28.61 -3.52 -13.32
CA MET A 1 28.35 -2.34 -12.47
C MET A 1 26.99 -2.55 -11.84
N ALA A 2 26.85 -2.28 -10.54
CA ALA A 2 25.56 -2.45 -9.88
C ALA A 2 24.53 -1.48 -10.49
N ARG A 3 23.37 -2.00 -10.92
CA ARG A 3 22.29 -1.14 -11.44
C ARG A 3 21.75 -0.26 -10.30
N SER A 4 21.63 1.04 -10.53
CA SER A 4 21.08 1.96 -9.52
C SER A 4 19.57 1.80 -9.42
N ILE A 5 19.09 1.68 -8.18
CA ILE A 5 17.65 1.68 -7.87
C ILE A 5 17.30 3.06 -7.32
N SER A 6 16.35 3.74 -7.95
CA SER A 6 15.89 5.06 -7.52
C SER A 6 14.37 5.10 -7.34
N TYR A 7 13.87 6.14 -6.67
CA TYR A 7 12.46 6.32 -6.41
C TYR A 7 11.85 7.35 -7.36
N ILE A 8 10.57 7.16 -7.69
CA ILE A 8 9.81 8.04 -8.57
C ILE A 8 8.44 8.33 -7.98
N THR A 9 8.00 9.58 -8.08
CA THR A 9 6.66 10.00 -7.65
C THR A 9 5.59 9.56 -8.66
N GLY A 10 4.33 9.45 -8.21
CA GLY A 10 3.21 9.15 -9.11
C GLY A 10 3.00 10.18 -10.24
N SER A 11 3.35 11.46 -10.02
CA SER A 11 3.28 12.50 -11.06
C SER A 11 4.33 12.31 -12.13
N GLN A 12 5.58 12.02 -11.73
CA GLN A 12 6.64 11.69 -12.68
C GLN A 12 6.32 10.41 -13.46
N LEU A 13 5.79 9.37 -12.79
CA LEU A 13 5.37 8.13 -13.46
C LEU A 13 4.32 8.39 -14.53
N LEU A 14 3.34 9.27 -14.28
CA LEU A 14 2.32 9.61 -15.28
C LEU A 14 2.92 10.28 -16.52
N SER A 15 3.89 11.18 -16.35
CA SER A 15 4.60 11.80 -17.47
C SER A 15 5.41 10.78 -18.27
N LEU A 16 6.02 9.82 -17.57
CA LEU A 16 6.85 8.78 -18.16
C LEU A 16 6.03 7.69 -18.87
N LYS A 17 4.86 7.33 -18.34
CA LYS A 17 3.96 6.27 -18.86
C LYS A 17 3.54 6.49 -20.32
N ARG A 18 3.62 7.72 -20.84
CA ARG A 18 3.34 8.04 -22.25
C ARG A 18 4.29 7.35 -23.23
N ARG A 19 5.46 6.90 -22.77
CA ARG A 19 6.47 6.25 -23.62
C ARG A 19 6.31 4.72 -23.56
N PRO A 20 6.40 4.01 -24.70
CA PRO A 20 6.21 2.55 -24.75
C PRO A 20 7.39 1.75 -24.18
N ASN A 21 8.52 2.39 -23.88
CA ASN A 21 9.73 1.78 -23.35
C ASN A 21 9.69 1.49 -21.85
N ILE A 22 8.57 1.77 -21.19
CA ILE A 22 8.42 1.64 -19.73
C ILE A 22 7.47 0.49 -19.39
N ALA A 23 7.86 -0.35 -18.44
CA ALA A 23 6.95 -1.30 -17.81
C ALA A 23 6.73 -0.97 -16.33
N ILE A 24 5.47 -1.12 -15.91
CA ILE A 24 5.06 -1.01 -14.52
C ILE A 24 4.83 -2.43 -14.00
N ILE A 25 5.46 -2.76 -12.88
CA ILE A 25 5.48 -4.09 -12.28
C ILE A 25 4.84 -3.97 -10.91
N ASP A 26 3.68 -4.60 -10.77
CA ASP A 26 2.96 -4.68 -9.52
C ASP A 26 3.31 -6.00 -8.83
N VAL A 27 3.89 -5.91 -7.64
CA VAL A 27 4.30 -7.09 -6.86
C VAL A 27 3.37 -7.37 -5.67
N ARG A 28 2.16 -6.79 -5.66
CA ARG A 28 1.11 -7.17 -4.71
C ARG A 28 0.66 -8.61 -4.94
N ASP A 29 0.11 -9.23 -3.91
CA ASP A 29 -0.29 -10.63 -3.96
C ASP A 29 -1.77 -10.69 -4.39
N ASP A 30 -2.65 -11.19 -3.53
CA ASP A 30 -4.10 -11.28 -3.77
C ASP A 30 -4.81 -9.91 -3.73
N GLU A 31 -4.23 -8.93 -3.03
CA GLU A 31 -4.85 -7.62 -2.81
C GLU A 31 -5.12 -6.85 -4.10
N ARG A 32 -4.32 -7.11 -5.13
CA ARG A 32 -4.47 -6.52 -6.46
C ARG A 32 -5.86 -6.78 -7.08
N SER A 33 -6.48 -7.91 -6.77
CA SER A 33 -7.72 -8.35 -7.41
C SER A 33 -8.93 -7.50 -7.03
N TYR A 34 -8.99 -6.98 -5.80
CA TYR A 34 -10.12 -6.19 -5.30
C TYR A 34 -9.83 -4.69 -5.24
N ASP A 35 -8.58 -4.26 -5.06
CA ASP A 35 -8.19 -2.83 -5.02
C ASP A 35 -8.05 -2.20 -6.42
N GLY A 36 -8.10 -3.01 -7.48
CA GLY A 36 -7.70 -2.57 -8.81
C GLY A 36 -6.18 -2.38 -8.93
N HIS A 37 -5.73 -1.89 -10.09
CA HIS A 37 -4.32 -1.74 -10.41
C HIS A 37 -4.06 -0.62 -11.41
N ILE A 38 -2.78 -0.25 -11.56
CA ILE A 38 -2.37 0.77 -12.53
C ILE A 38 -2.55 0.20 -13.95
N SER A 39 -3.28 0.90 -14.81
CA SER A 39 -3.54 0.46 -16.19
C SER A 39 -2.24 0.16 -16.94
N GLY A 40 -2.15 -1.03 -17.55
CA GLY A 40 -0.97 -1.52 -18.28
C GLY A 40 0.11 -2.15 -17.38
N SER A 41 -0.13 -2.31 -16.07
CA SER A 41 0.84 -2.95 -15.18
C SER A 41 0.85 -4.49 -15.32
N LEU A 42 2.05 -5.05 -15.32
CA LEU A 42 2.29 -6.50 -15.26
C LEU A 42 2.19 -6.97 -13.81
N HIS A 43 1.59 -8.14 -13.57
CA HIS A 43 1.41 -8.70 -12.23
C HIS A 43 2.42 -9.79 -11.92
N TYR A 44 3.25 -9.57 -10.91
CA TYR A 44 4.27 -10.50 -10.45
C TYR A 44 4.29 -10.55 -8.93
N ALA A 45 3.39 -11.34 -8.35
CA ALA A 45 3.21 -11.47 -6.90
C ALA A 45 4.52 -11.73 -6.14
N SER A 46 4.71 -11.04 -5.02
CA SER A 46 5.95 -11.09 -4.25
C SER A 46 6.27 -12.49 -3.68
N GLY A 47 5.23 -13.25 -3.33
CA GLY A 47 5.38 -14.59 -2.73
C GLY A 47 6.02 -15.62 -3.67
N ASN A 48 5.80 -15.51 -4.98
CA ASN A 48 6.38 -16.39 -6.02
C ASN A 48 7.23 -15.62 -7.03
N PHE A 49 7.76 -14.46 -6.61
CA PHE A 49 8.46 -13.56 -7.51
C PHE A 49 9.71 -14.24 -8.10
N TYR A 50 10.50 -14.92 -7.26
CA TYR A 50 11.78 -15.52 -7.65
C TYR A 50 11.64 -16.51 -8.81
N ASP A 51 10.66 -17.41 -8.72
CA ASP A 51 10.40 -18.43 -9.74
C ASP A 51 9.90 -17.82 -11.06
N LYS A 52 9.30 -16.63 -11.00
CA LYS A 52 8.76 -15.91 -12.16
C LYS A 52 9.70 -14.86 -12.74
N ILE A 53 10.90 -14.65 -12.16
CA ILE A 53 11.83 -13.64 -12.67
C ILE A 53 12.20 -13.92 -14.13
N SER A 54 12.40 -15.18 -14.51
CA SER A 54 12.72 -15.54 -15.90
C SER A 54 11.60 -15.16 -16.87
N ASN A 55 10.34 -15.36 -16.48
CA ASN A 55 9.17 -14.95 -17.28
C ASN A 55 9.08 -13.42 -17.37
N LEU A 56 9.36 -12.72 -16.26
CA LEU A 56 9.41 -11.26 -16.23
C LEU A 56 10.43 -10.71 -17.22
N VAL A 57 11.64 -11.30 -17.28
CA VAL A 57 12.68 -10.89 -18.22
C VAL A 57 12.23 -11.03 -19.69
N GLN A 58 11.47 -12.08 -20.01
CA GLN A 58 10.91 -12.27 -21.35
C GLN A 58 9.85 -11.20 -21.68
N ASP A 59 8.93 -10.93 -20.76
CA ASP A 59 7.85 -9.95 -20.95
C ASP A 59 8.34 -8.50 -21.06
N VAL A 60 9.47 -8.19 -20.42
CA VAL A 60 10.06 -6.84 -20.42
C VAL A 60 11.14 -6.66 -21.48
N LYS A 61 11.36 -7.66 -22.34
CA LYS A 61 12.31 -7.56 -23.44
C LYS A 61 11.98 -6.36 -24.33
N GLY A 62 12.98 -5.51 -24.57
CA GLY A 62 12.81 -4.28 -25.36
C GLY A 62 12.34 -3.05 -24.58
N LYS A 63 12.12 -3.18 -23.25
CA LYS A 63 11.85 -2.05 -22.35
C LYS A 63 13.15 -1.61 -21.67
N ASP A 64 13.36 -0.31 -21.54
CA ASP A 64 14.58 0.24 -20.93
C ASP A 64 14.39 0.64 -19.45
N THR A 65 13.15 0.90 -19.04
CA THR A 65 12.81 1.44 -17.72
C THR A 65 11.76 0.56 -17.05
N LEU A 66 12.05 0.10 -15.84
CA LEU A 66 11.15 -0.74 -15.05
C LEU A 66 10.75 -0.04 -13.77
N VAL A 67 9.46 0.02 -13.48
CA VAL A 67 8.92 0.68 -12.29
C VAL A 67 8.21 -0.35 -11.41
N PHE A 68 8.83 -0.70 -10.29
CA PHE A 68 8.27 -1.63 -9.31
C PHE A 68 7.39 -0.89 -8.30
N HIS A 69 6.27 -1.50 -7.91
CA HIS A 69 5.44 -1.01 -6.82
C HIS A 69 4.75 -2.13 -6.07
N CYS A 70 4.37 -1.88 -4.82
CA CYS A 70 3.42 -2.73 -4.10
C CYS A 70 2.25 -1.88 -3.57
N VAL A 71 1.73 -2.16 -2.36
CA VAL A 71 0.71 -1.32 -1.71
C VAL A 71 1.30 0.03 -1.31
N LEU A 72 2.39 0.05 -0.51
CA LEU A 72 3.05 1.27 -0.03
C LEU A 72 4.49 1.45 -0.55
N SER A 73 5.03 0.45 -1.24
CA SER A 73 6.43 0.39 -1.70
C SER A 73 7.49 0.52 -0.60
N GLN A 74 7.19 0.08 0.63
CA GLN A 74 8.14 0.08 1.75
C GLN A 74 8.91 -1.24 1.92
N VAL A 75 8.31 -2.37 1.53
CA VAL A 75 8.88 -3.72 1.76
C VAL A 75 8.92 -4.53 0.45
N ARG A 76 7.76 -5.00 -0.03
CA ARG A 76 7.65 -5.88 -1.21
C ARG A 76 8.25 -5.26 -2.48
N GLY A 77 7.90 -4.00 -2.80
CA GLY A 77 8.40 -3.29 -3.97
C GLY A 77 9.94 -3.20 -4.01
N PRO A 78 10.60 -2.59 -3.01
CA PRO A 78 12.05 -2.51 -2.94
C PRO A 78 12.76 -3.87 -2.89
N SER A 79 12.18 -4.85 -2.20
CA SER A 79 12.74 -6.20 -2.13
C SER A 79 12.75 -6.89 -3.49
N CYS A 80 11.62 -6.85 -4.22
CA CYS A 80 11.51 -7.47 -5.54
C CYS A 80 12.39 -6.76 -6.58
N ALA A 81 12.45 -5.42 -6.55
CA ALA A 81 13.34 -4.64 -7.41
C ALA A 81 14.82 -5.04 -7.21
N ARG A 82 15.25 -5.24 -5.97
CA ARG A 82 16.61 -5.68 -5.65
C ARG A 82 16.88 -7.12 -6.09
N LYS A 83 15.94 -8.04 -5.84
CA LYS A 83 16.04 -9.43 -6.32
C LYS A 83 16.19 -9.47 -7.85
N PHE A 84 15.41 -8.66 -8.55
CA PHE A 84 15.49 -8.54 -9.99
C PHE A 84 16.83 -7.96 -10.47
N ALA A 85 17.33 -6.90 -9.81
CA ALA A 85 18.64 -6.34 -10.11
C ALA A 85 19.77 -7.37 -9.95
N ASN A 86 19.76 -8.14 -8.86
CA ASN A 86 20.72 -9.21 -8.61
C ASN A 86 20.64 -10.31 -9.69
N TYR A 87 19.43 -10.72 -10.07
CA TYR A 87 19.24 -11.71 -11.13
C TYR A 87 19.82 -11.23 -12.48
N LEU A 88 19.64 -9.96 -12.82
CA LEU A 88 20.22 -9.39 -14.05
C LEU A 88 21.75 -9.38 -14.04
N GLU A 89 22.38 -9.28 -12.86
CA GLU A 89 23.83 -9.38 -12.71
C GLU A 89 24.35 -10.81 -12.85
N GLU A 90 23.57 -11.80 -12.40
CA GLU A 90 23.88 -13.22 -12.51
C GLU A 90 23.82 -13.72 -13.96
N VAL A 91 22.77 -13.34 -14.71
CA VAL A 91 22.54 -13.84 -16.07
C VAL A 91 23.44 -13.17 -17.11
N LYS A 92 24.10 -12.04 -16.79
CA LYS A 92 25.03 -11.27 -17.65
C LYS A 92 24.52 -11.00 -19.08
N GLU A 93 23.20 -11.03 -19.27
CA GLU A 93 22.57 -10.75 -20.56
C GLU A 93 22.20 -9.27 -20.65
N ASP A 94 22.54 -8.65 -21.78
CA ASP A 94 22.14 -7.29 -22.08
C ASP A 94 20.66 -7.25 -22.48
N THR A 95 19.81 -7.29 -21.47
CA THR A 95 18.35 -7.18 -21.57
C THR A 95 17.87 -5.81 -22.07
N GLY A 96 18.77 -4.83 -22.24
CA GLY A 96 18.46 -3.45 -22.64
C GLY A 96 17.89 -2.58 -21.51
N ILE A 97 17.71 -3.16 -20.32
CA ILE A 97 17.19 -2.47 -19.13
C ILE A 97 18.28 -1.58 -18.55
N LYS A 98 18.01 -0.26 -18.54
CA LYS A 98 18.91 0.78 -18.03
C LYS A 98 18.56 1.13 -16.59
N ASP A 99 17.28 1.43 -16.35
CA ASP A 99 16.81 2.04 -15.09
C ASP A 99 15.79 1.15 -14.37
N ILE A 100 16.05 0.91 -13.09
CA ILE A 100 15.12 0.24 -12.17
C ILE A 100 14.63 1.29 -11.17
N LEU A 101 13.33 1.56 -11.19
CA LEU A 101 12.66 2.57 -10.39
C LEU A 101 11.66 1.94 -9.43
N ILE A 102 11.39 2.61 -8.32
CA ILE A 102 10.36 2.23 -7.35
C ILE A 102 9.33 3.36 -7.24
N LEU A 103 8.05 3.05 -7.43
CA LEU A 103 6.98 4.02 -7.26
C LEU A 103 6.80 4.37 -5.77
N GLU A 104 7.05 5.62 -5.43
CA GLU A 104 6.86 6.15 -4.09
C GLU A 104 5.39 6.06 -3.64
N ARG A 105 5.19 5.72 -2.36
CA ARG A 105 3.87 5.52 -1.74
C ARG A 105 3.02 4.40 -2.37
N GLY A 106 3.58 3.65 -3.31
CA GLY A 106 2.96 2.48 -3.94
C GLY A 106 1.60 2.76 -4.58
N PHE A 107 0.77 1.71 -4.66
CA PHE A 107 -0.58 1.79 -5.19
C PHE A 107 -1.49 2.69 -4.35
N SER A 108 -1.40 2.65 -3.02
CA SER A 108 -2.24 3.49 -2.16
C SER A 108 -1.98 4.98 -2.41
N GLY A 109 -0.73 5.38 -2.63
CA GLY A 109 -0.39 6.75 -3.00
C GLY A 109 -0.86 7.15 -4.40
N TRP A 110 -0.86 6.21 -5.34
CA TRP A 110 -1.40 6.41 -6.68
C TRP A 110 -2.90 6.67 -6.65
N GLU A 111 -3.65 5.80 -5.97
CA GLU A 111 -5.10 5.89 -5.80
C GLU A 111 -5.51 7.15 -5.04
N SER A 112 -4.87 7.42 -3.89
CA SER A 112 -5.15 8.61 -3.07
C SER A 112 -4.89 9.93 -3.82
N SER A 113 -4.07 9.90 -4.87
CA SER A 113 -3.83 11.07 -5.73
C SER A 113 -4.92 11.29 -6.79
N GLY A 114 -5.98 10.48 -6.82
CA GLY A 114 -7.06 10.55 -7.80
C GLY A 114 -6.66 10.13 -9.22
N ARG A 115 -5.61 9.30 -9.34
CA ARG A 115 -5.10 8.84 -10.65
C ARG A 115 -5.94 7.66 -11.17
N PRO A 116 -5.98 7.43 -12.50
CA PRO A 116 -6.79 6.36 -13.07
C PRO A 116 -6.33 4.98 -12.60
N VAL A 117 -7.31 4.13 -12.26
CA VAL A 117 -7.15 2.73 -11.80
C VAL A 117 -7.98 1.82 -12.70
N CYS A 118 -7.41 0.69 -13.15
CA CYS A 118 -8.13 -0.38 -13.84
C CYS A 118 -8.61 -1.45 -12.86
N HIS A 119 -9.79 -2.00 -13.12
CA HIS A 119 -10.36 -3.16 -12.41
C HIS A 119 -10.49 -4.39 -13.33
N CYS A 120 -9.74 -4.39 -14.43
CA CYS A 120 -9.76 -5.45 -15.42
C CYS A 120 -9.08 -6.73 -14.90
N ASN A 121 -9.69 -7.89 -15.18
CA ASN A 121 -9.12 -9.18 -14.78
C ASN A 121 -8.28 -9.85 -15.89
N SER A 122 -8.09 -9.19 -17.04
CA SER A 122 -7.30 -9.72 -18.14
C SER A 122 -5.79 -9.52 -17.91
N VAL A 123 -4.99 -10.57 -18.11
CA VAL A 123 -3.52 -10.50 -18.12
C VAL A 123 -3.04 -10.71 -19.57
N PRO A 124 -2.30 -9.75 -20.18
CA PRO A 124 -1.95 -8.43 -19.66
C PRO A 124 -3.15 -7.47 -19.63
N CYS A 125 -3.08 -6.49 -18.72
CA CYS A 125 -4.07 -5.42 -18.60
C CYS A 125 -4.13 -4.61 -19.90
N LYS A 126 -5.30 -4.59 -20.58
CA LYS A 126 -5.51 -3.81 -21.82
C LYS A 126 -5.65 -2.29 -21.61
N GLY A 127 -5.52 -1.82 -20.37
CA GLY A 127 -5.81 -0.43 -19.99
C GLY A 127 -4.98 0.61 -20.76
N GLU A 128 -5.70 1.56 -21.36
CA GLU A 128 -5.26 2.67 -22.24
C GLU A 128 -4.31 2.26 -23.37
N THR A 129 -4.74 1.30 -24.18
CA THR A 129 -4.37 1.29 -25.60
C THR A 129 -5.30 2.25 -26.34
N GLY A 130 -4.83 3.46 -26.61
CA GLY A 130 -5.52 4.39 -27.51
C GLY A 130 -5.62 5.82 -26.99
N SER A 131 -4.88 6.71 -27.64
CA SER A 131 -5.21 8.12 -27.80
C SER A 131 -6.71 8.34 -28.04
N ALA A 132 -7.43 8.90 -27.07
CA ALA A 132 -8.77 9.45 -27.28
C ALA A 132 -9.08 10.56 -26.25
N TRP A 133 -8.18 11.54 -26.17
CA TRP A 133 -8.53 12.90 -25.77
C TRP A 133 -8.11 13.82 -26.91
N LEU A 134 -8.90 13.82 -27.99
CA LEU A 134 -9.03 14.93 -28.93
C LEU A 134 -10.35 14.73 -29.67
N GLU A 135 -11.30 15.61 -29.30
CA GLU A 135 -12.43 16.11 -30.09
C GLU A 135 -13.56 15.17 -30.52
N ILE A 136 -14.76 15.46 -29.98
CA ILE A 136 -16.05 15.27 -30.64
C ILE A 136 -16.12 16.29 -31.80
N PRO A 137 -16.49 15.88 -33.03
CA PRO A 137 -17.86 16.15 -33.46
C PRO A 137 -18.57 15.01 -34.22
N PHE A 138 -19.86 14.95 -33.91
CA PHE A 138 -21.02 14.50 -34.69
C PHE A 138 -20.90 14.60 -36.23
N ASN A 139 -21.01 13.45 -36.94
CA ASN A 139 -21.93 13.15 -38.06
C ASN A 139 -21.54 11.76 -38.63
N SER A 140 -22.44 10.77 -38.64
CA SER A 140 -23.38 10.42 -39.73
C SER A 140 -22.78 9.49 -40.80
N VAL A 141 -23.32 8.25 -40.85
CA VAL A 141 -23.62 7.46 -42.08
C VAL A 141 -22.38 6.91 -42.83
N ASN A 142 -22.20 5.63 -43.18
CA ASN A 142 -23.06 4.51 -43.57
C ASN A 142 -22.34 3.17 -43.31
N ASN A 143 -23.12 2.16 -42.94
CA ASN A 143 -23.20 0.81 -43.52
C ASN A 143 -21.96 0.25 -44.23
N ASP A 144 -21.48 -0.90 -43.75
CA ASP A 144 -21.32 -2.09 -44.60
C ASP A 144 -21.50 -3.34 -43.74
N GLU A 145 -22.51 -4.11 -44.12
CA GLU A 145 -22.88 -5.41 -43.60
C GLU A 145 -21.75 -6.41 -43.82
N HIS A 146 -21.46 -7.26 -42.83
CA HIS A 146 -21.16 -8.67 -43.11
C HIS A 146 -21.78 -9.53 -42.01
N GLN A 147 -22.68 -10.39 -42.48
CA GLN A 147 -23.61 -11.20 -41.74
C GLN A 147 -23.06 -12.60 -41.56
N SER A 148 -23.12 -13.11 -40.32
CA SER A 148 -23.15 -14.54 -40.05
C SER A 148 -24.01 -14.79 -38.80
N GLN A 149 -25.23 -15.25 -39.08
CA GLN A 149 -26.18 -16.00 -38.25
C GLN A 149 -25.49 -17.19 -37.57
N GLU A 150 -25.90 -17.82 -36.47
CA GLU A 150 -27.11 -17.91 -35.61
C GLU A 150 -26.56 -18.46 -34.26
N GLU A 151 -27.10 -18.15 -33.08
CA GLU A 151 -28.12 -18.95 -32.39
C GLU A 151 -28.82 -18.05 -31.35
N GLU A 152 -30.15 -17.92 -31.44
CA GLU A 152 -30.98 -17.16 -30.49
C GLU A 152 -31.50 -18.04 -29.34
N GLU A 153 -31.24 -17.62 -28.11
CA GLU A 153 -31.91 -18.10 -26.89
C GLU A 153 -32.99 -17.08 -26.47
N PRO A 154 -34.18 -17.52 -25.99
CA PRO A 154 -35.34 -16.63 -25.84
C PRO A 154 -35.22 -15.67 -24.65
N VAL A 155 -35.21 -14.36 -24.94
CA VAL A 155 -35.18 -13.29 -23.93
C VAL A 155 -36.55 -13.15 -23.25
N ARG A 156 -36.67 -13.78 -22.09
CA ARG A 156 -37.78 -13.59 -21.14
C ARG A 156 -37.71 -12.19 -20.52
N SER A 157 -38.62 -11.29 -20.92
CA SER A 157 -38.73 -9.94 -20.37
C SER A 157 -39.04 -9.98 -18.86
N LYS A 158 -38.04 -9.69 -18.03
CA LYS A 158 -38.21 -9.54 -16.58
C LYS A 158 -38.24 -8.05 -16.24
N SER A 159 -39.38 -7.62 -15.72
CA SER A 159 -39.66 -6.29 -15.19
C SER A 159 -38.51 -5.76 -14.31
N ARG A 160 -38.00 -4.57 -14.65
CA ARG A 160 -37.02 -3.81 -13.87
C ARG A 160 -37.63 -3.36 -12.53
N LEU A 161 -37.65 -4.26 -11.54
CA LEU A 161 -37.65 -3.82 -10.14
C LEU A 161 -36.30 -3.18 -9.89
N LYS A 162 -36.30 -1.87 -9.63
CA LYS A 162 -35.12 -1.12 -9.18
C LYS A 162 -34.68 -1.70 -7.83
N MET A 163 -33.82 -2.71 -7.86
CA MET A 163 -33.16 -3.22 -6.67
C MET A 163 -32.15 -2.16 -6.23
N VAL A 164 -32.50 -1.43 -5.17
CA VAL A 164 -31.54 -0.58 -4.46
C VAL A 164 -30.44 -1.50 -3.95
N CYS A 165 -29.21 -1.26 -4.39
CA CYS A 165 -28.08 -2.11 -4.06
C CYS A 165 -27.86 -2.09 -2.54
N VAL A 166 -28.05 -3.23 -1.87
CA VAL A 166 -27.89 -3.37 -0.41
C VAL A 166 -26.46 -2.98 0.04
N ALA A 167 -25.46 -3.17 -0.83
CA ALA A 167 -24.09 -2.73 -0.60
C ALA A 167 -23.93 -1.20 -0.47
N CYS A 168 -24.82 -0.41 -1.10
CA CYS A 168 -24.81 1.04 -0.97
C CYS A 168 -25.47 1.53 0.34
N LEU A 169 -26.31 0.69 0.97
CA LEU A 169 -26.93 1.00 2.26
C LEU A 169 -26.03 0.63 3.45
N LEU A 170 -25.12 -0.33 3.25
CA LEU A 170 -24.15 -0.80 4.25
C LEU A 170 -23.31 0.32 4.89
N PRO A 171 -22.67 1.25 4.14
CA PRO A 171 -21.90 2.34 4.75
C PRO A 171 -22.80 3.37 5.46
N LEU A 172 -24.04 3.58 5.00
CA LEU A 172 -24.98 4.51 5.65
C LEU A 172 -25.42 4.02 7.04
N PHE A 173 -25.46 2.71 7.27
CA PHE A 173 -25.81 2.14 8.57
C PHE A 173 -24.59 1.77 9.43
N LEU A 174 -23.46 1.33 8.85
CA LEU A 174 -22.29 0.94 9.63
C LEU A 174 -21.56 2.12 10.27
N VAL A 175 -21.43 3.26 9.59
CA VAL A 175 -20.73 4.44 10.11
C VAL A 175 -21.36 4.96 11.43
N PRO A 176 -22.68 5.17 11.53
CA PRO A 176 -23.28 5.58 12.80
C PRO A 176 -23.18 4.48 13.87
N ILE A 177 -23.28 3.19 13.50
CA ILE A 177 -23.17 2.08 14.46
C ILE A 177 -21.76 2.00 15.05
N VAL A 178 -20.69 2.02 14.23
CA VAL A 178 -19.30 1.93 14.71
C VAL A 178 -18.93 3.13 15.57
N ASN A 179 -19.51 4.30 15.32
CA ASN A 179 -19.29 5.49 16.14
C ASN A 179 -20.10 5.48 17.45
N PHE A 180 -21.32 4.92 17.45
CA PHE A 180 -22.20 4.87 18.62
C PHE A 180 -21.89 3.69 19.56
N LEU A 181 -21.47 2.55 19.02
CA LEU A 181 -21.16 1.33 19.76
C LEU A 181 -20.14 1.54 20.90
N PRO A 182 -19.01 2.25 20.73
CA PRO A 182 -18.09 2.52 21.83
C PRO A 182 -18.71 3.41 22.91
N LEU A 183 -19.49 4.43 22.54
CA LEU A 183 -20.18 5.30 23.50
C LEU A 183 -21.22 4.53 24.32
N LEU A 184 -21.97 3.65 23.66
CA LEU A 184 -22.94 2.78 24.31
C LEU A 184 -22.26 1.78 25.26
N PHE A 185 -21.14 1.19 24.84
CA PHE A 185 -20.33 0.31 25.69
C PHE A 185 -19.87 1.04 26.96
N TYR A 186 -19.30 2.24 26.83
CA TYR A 186 -18.89 3.04 27.99
C TYR A 186 -20.05 3.42 28.90
N TYR A 187 -21.22 3.72 28.36
CA TYR A 187 -22.42 4.03 29.14
C TYR A 187 -22.90 2.83 29.97
N ILE A 188 -22.99 1.65 29.34
CA ILE A 188 -23.43 0.41 30.01
C ILE A 188 -22.43 0.01 31.09
N VAL A 189 -21.14 0.03 30.75
CA VAL A 189 -20.04 -0.32 31.64
C VAL A 189 -19.98 0.64 32.83
N GLY A 190 -20.11 1.96 32.60
CA GLY A 190 -20.18 2.95 33.67
C GLY A 190 -21.39 2.76 34.59
N LYS A 191 -22.56 2.37 34.03
CA LYS A 191 -23.76 2.11 34.83
C LYS A 191 -23.64 0.83 35.67
N ILE A 192 -23.03 -0.22 35.13
CA ILE A 192 -22.73 -1.47 35.86
C ILE A 192 -21.72 -1.20 36.97
N TYR A 193 -20.63 -0.47 36.69
CA TYR A 193 -19.62 -0.15 37.69
C TYR A 193 -20.19 0.74 38.81
N ARG A 194 -21.08 1.68 38.50
CA ARG A 194 -21.81 2.48 39.51
C ARG A 194 -22.70 1.63 40.43
N LEU A 195 -23.32 0.57 39.89
CA LEU A 195 -24.13 -0.37 40.68
C LEU A 195 -23.28 -1.29 41.56
N LEU A 196 -22.06 -1.60 41.13
CA LEU A 196 -21.09 -2.42 41.88
C LEU A 196 -20.19 -1.58 42.81
N GLY A 197 -20.43 -0.27 42.93
CA GLY A 197 -19.67 0.62 43.82
C GLY A 197 -18.24 0.91 43.38
N TRP A 198 -17.88 0.62 42.12
CA TRP A 198 -16.56 0.93 41.56
C TRP A 198 -16.67 2.15 40.66
N GLU A 199 -15.83 3.16 40.88
CA GLU A 199 -15.79 4.34 40.03
C GLU A 199 -14.88 4.07 38.83
N TYR A 200 -15.47 3.89 37.65
CA TYR A 200 -14.74 3.62 36.41
C TYR A 200 -13.83 4.81 36.07
N ARG A 201 -12.52 4.65 36.25
CA ARG A 201 -11.51 5.57 35.70
C ARG A 201 -11.10 5.12 34.31
N LYS A 202 -11.35 5.97 33.33
CA LYS A 202 -10.84 5.79 31.96
C LYS A 202 -9.30 5.78 32.01
N PRO A 203 -8.62 4.71 31.53
CA PRO A 203 -7.17 4.69 31.51
C PRO A 203 -6.65 5.75 30.53
N GLU A 204 -5.75 6.60 30.99
CA GLU A 204 -5.01 7.50 30.12
C GLU A 204 -4.02 6.68 29.28
N ILE A 205 -4.02 6.95 27.97
CA ILE A 205 -3.05 6.36 27.06
C ILE A 205 -1.69 6.87 27.51
N ALA A 206 -0.81 5.95 27.90
CA ALA A 206 0.56 6.31 28.27
C ALA A 206 1.17 7.14 27.13
N PRO A 207 1.73 8.34 27.41
CA PRO A 207 2.42 9.10 26.38
C PRO A 207 3.55 8.24 25.80
N PRO A 208 3.87 8.40 24.50
CA PRO A 208 4.90 7.59 23.86
C PRO A 208 6.21 7.70 24.65
N ALA A 209 6.66 6.59 25.22
CA ALA A 209 7.93 6.55 25.93
C ALA A 209 9.06 6.71 24.90
N CYS A 210 9.72 7.87 24.92
CA CYS A 210 10.93 8.09 24.13
C CYS A 210 12.01 7.10 24.61
N PRO A 211 12.54 6.21 23.74
CA PRO A 211 13.55 5.21 24.14
C PRO A 211 14.93 5.80 24.45
N TYR A 212 15.12 7.10 24.26
CA TYR A 212 16.41 7.76 24.40
C TYR A 212 16.39 8.81 25.50
N LYS A 213 17.13 8.54 26.57
CA LYS A 213 17.46 9.52 27.62
C LYS A 213 18.74 10.24 27.18
N PRO A 214 18.70 11.51 26.77
CA PRO A 214 19.92 12.21 26.39
C PRO A 214 20.82 12.39 27.62
N VAL A 215 22.09 12.01 27.46
CA VAL A 215 23.15 12.25 28.43
C VAL A 215 23.42 13.75 28.47
N ALA A 216 23.25 14.38 29.62
CA ALA A 216 23.58 15.78 29.82
C ALA A 216 25.10 15.98 29.70
N LYS A 217 25.55 16.76 28.71
CA LYS A 217 26.91 17.31 28.67
C LYS A 217 27.02 18.42 29.71
N GLN A 218 28.07 18.35 30.53
CA GLN A 218 28.47 19.44 31.41
C GLN A 218 29.11 20.55 30.58
N ASP A 219 28.51 21.75 30.60
CA ASP A 219 29.21 22.99 30.28
C ASP A 219 28.80 24.07 31.31
N SER A 220 29.73 24.33 32.22
CA SER A 220 30.11 25.60 32.84
C SER A 220 29.06 26.74 32.97
N LYS A 221 28.66 26.97 34.24
CA LYS A 221 28.67 28.29 34.93
C LYS A 221 27.63 29.35 34.50
N VAL A 222 26.51 29.45 35.25
CA VAL A 222 26.02 30.70 35.86
C VAL A 222 25.28 30.36 37.17
N ASN A 223 25.51 31.20 38.17
CA ASN A 223 25.15 31.15 39.57
C ASN A 223 23.77 31.79 39.81
N GLU A 224 22.87 31.16 40.61
CA GLU A 224 22.11 31.86 41.66
C GLU A 224 21.32 30.90 42.58
N LYS A 225 21.86 30.73 43.78
CA LYS A 225 21.22 30.81 45.12
C LYS A 225 20.01 29.89 45.46
N ALA A 226 20.28 28.87 46.29
CA ALA A 226 19.72 28.73 47.66
C ALA A 226 20.29 27.47 48.36
N GLU A 227 20.85 27.65 49.55
CA GLU A 227 21.25 26.63 50.56
C GLU A 227 20.20 26.58 51.69
N PRO A 228 20.23 25.63 52.66
CA PRO A 228 20.68 24.23 52.62
C PRO A 228 19.78 23.22 53.41
N ALA A 229 20.19 21.94 53.31
CA ALA A 229 20.16 20.85 54.32
C ALA A 229 18.85 20.03 54.49
N GLN A 230 18.74 18.76 54.05
CA GLN A 230 19.43 17.47 54.40
C GLN A 230 18.60 16.62 55.41
N PRO A 231 18.81 15.28 55.58
CA PRO A 231 19.27 14.22 54.66
C PRO A 231 18.53 12.85 54.86
N ASP A 232 19.11 11.77 54.30
CA ASP A 232 18.97 10.33 54.60
C ASP A 232 17.93 9.54 53.76
N SER A 233 18.22 8.42 53.09
CA SER A 233 19.28 7.41 53.28
C SER A 233 19.43 6.50 52.02
N VAL A 234 20.51 5.72 52.04
CA VAL A 234 21.24 4.92 51.02
C VAL A 234 20.45 3.74 50.40
N PRO A 235 20.78 3.28 49.16
CA PRO A 235 20.19 2.10 48.51
C PRO A 235 20.98 0.80 48.74
N GLU A 236 20.27 -0.34 48.81
CA GLU A 236 20.84 -1.69 48.86
C GLU A 236 20.88 -2.31 47.44
N PHE A 237 22.10 -2.63 46.98
CA PHE A 237 22.42 -3.59 45.91
C PHE A 237 22.63 -4.95 46.63
N VAL A 238 22.34 -6.13 46.06
CA VAL A 238 23.31 -6.96 45.30
C VAL A 238 22.57 -8.00 44.44
N GLY A 239 23.05 -8.22 43.21
CA GLY A 239 22.60 -9.27 42.30
C GLY A 239 23.37 -10.60 42.38
N ALA A 240 22.67 -11.65 41.95
CA ALA A 240 23.02 -12.66 40.94
C ALA A 240 24.30 -13.55 40.99
N VAL A 241 24.04 -14.83 40.62
CA VAL A 241 24.84 -15.84 39.87
C VAL A 241 25.68 -16.89 40.64
N GLY A 242 25.13 -18.11 40.75
CA GLY A 242 25.54 -19.32 39.97
C GLY A 242 26.84 -20.11 40.27
N LEU A 243 26.66 -21.44 40.35
CA LEU A 243 27.57 -22.57 40.01
C LEU A 243 28.80 -22.90 40.91
N LYS A 244 28.78 -24.05 41.61
CA LYS A 244 29.47 -25.33 41.25
C LYS A 244 29.53 -26.35 42.42
N GLN A 245 29.30 -27.61 42.01
CA GLN A 245 29.96 -28.88 42.37
C GLN A 245 30.03 -29.44 43.80
N GLU A 246 29.75 -30.76 43.81
CA GLU A 246 29.91 -31.85 44.80
C GLU A 246 28.91 -31.97 45.95
#